data_AF-A0A961KHC1-F1
#
_entry.id   AF-A0A961KHC1-F1
#
_cell.length_a   1.000
_cell.length_b   1.000
_cell.length_c   1.000
_cell.angle_alpha   90.00
_cell.angle_beta   90.00
_cell.angle_gamma   90.00
#
_symmetry.space_group_name_H-M   'P 1'
#
loop_
_entity.id
_entity.type
_entity.pdbx_description
1 polymer ?
#
loop_
_entity_poly.entity_id
_entity_poly.type
_entity_poly.pdbx_seq_one_letter_code
_entity_poly.pdbx_strand_id
1 'polypeptide(L)'
;MKHASRMMVLALALAGCGPLTLYHRPGVSVSRMQADSTECEVQALRDAPVANQVRQRPPIYFPGNRVCDGSGNCWVRPGYWAGGELYTVDVNRDLRARVTDMCMARRGYRPVSLPPCPGAVRAAVPARQTTVLPELTPKTCVIRYDGGGWQIVNPAAPKG
;
A
#
# COMPACT_ATOMS: atom_id res chain seq x y z
N MET A 1 -34.18 -6.69 -15.98
CA MET A 1 -33.33 -6.39 -14.80
C MET A 1 -32.87 -7.67 -14.10
N LYS A 2 -31.98 -8.48 -14.70
CA LYS A 2 -31.45 -9.72 -14.06
C LYS A 2 -29.94 -9.96 -14.31
N HIS A 3 -29.28 -9.10 -15.08
CA HIS A 3 -27.86 -9.27 -15.47
C HIS A 3 -26.90 -8.34 -14.74
N ALA A 4 -27.39 -7.28 -14.07
CA ALA A 4 -26.54 -6.30 -13.39
C ALA A 4 -25.93 -6.83 -12.08
N SER A 5 -26.46 -7.91 -11.50
CA SER A 5 -26.00 -8.44 -10.20
C SER A 5 -24.77 -9.37 -10.31
N ARG A 6 -24.45 -9.90 -11.50
CA ARG A 6 -23.33 -10.84 -11.66
C ARG A 6 -21.95 -10.19 -11.85
N MET A 7 -21.89 -8.86 -11.98
CA MET A 7 -20.65 -8.15 -12.34
C MET A 7 -19.93 -7.50 -11.14
N MET A 8 -20.41 -7.70 -9.91
CA MET A 8 -19.87 -7.08 -8.69
C MET A 8 -18.96 -8.01 -7.87
N VAL A 9 -18.82 -9.30 -8.23
CA VAL A 9 -18.06 -10.28 -7.42
C VAL A 9 -16.59 -10.43 -7.89
N LEU A 10 -16.24 -9.95 -9.10
CA LEU A 10 -14.92 -10.19 -9.68
C LEU A 10 -13.82 -9.20 -9.22
N ALA A 11 -14.16 -8.13 -8.49
CA ALA A 11 -13.22 -7.06 -8.16
C ALA A 11 -12.40 -7.28 -6.87
N LEU A 12 -12.68 -8.32 -6.07
CA LEU A 12 -12.02 -8.51 -4.76
C LEU A 12 -10.74 -9.37 -4.78
N ALA A 13 -10.32 -9.92 -5.92
CA ALA A 13 -9.23 -10.92 -5.96
C ALA A 13 -7.81 -10.36 -6.22
N LEU A 14 -7.61 -9.03 -6.32
CA LEU A 14 -6.31 -8.47 -6.73
C LEU A 14 -5.34 -8.10 -5.59
N ALA A 15 -5.70 -8.28 -4.33
CA ALA A 15 -4.87 -7.79 -3.21
C ALA A 15 -3.60 -8.62 -2.91
N GLY A 16 -3.37 -9.75 -3.60
CA GLY A 16 -2.33 -10.72 -3.25
C GLY A 16 -1.04 -10.72 -4.08
N CYS A 17 -0.98 -10.03 -5.22
CA CYS A 17 0.08 -10.24 -6.23
C CYS A 17 1.29 -9.29 -6.13
N GLY A 18 1.35 -8.41 -5.14
CA GLY A 18 2.45 -7.45 -4.97
C GLY A 18 3.66 -8.03 -4.23
N PRO A 19 4.86 -7.43 -4.39
CA PRO A 19 6.03 -7.80 -3.61
C PRO A 19 5.76 -7.64 -2.10
N LEU A 20 6.43 -8.45 -1.27
CA LEU A 20 6.38 -8.30 0.18
C LEU A 20 7.46 -7.32 0.62
N THR A 21 7.03 -6.16 1.09
CA THR A 21 7.92 -5.20 1.76
C THR A 21 7.91 -5.46 3.26
N LEU A 22 9.09 -5.62 3.85
CA LEU A 22 9.27 -5.83 5.29
C LEU A 22 10.63 -5.31 5.77
N TYR A 23 10.76 -5.11 7.07
CA TYR A 23 12.06 -4.95 7.71
C TYR A 23 12.73 -6.31 7.91
N HIS A 24 13.97 -6.44 7.44
CA HIS A 24 14.71 -7.70 7.47
C HIS A 24 16.00 -7.58 8.27
N ARG A 25 16.23 -8.57 9.13
CA ARG A 25 17.46 -8.83 9.86
C ARG A 25 17.58 -10.36 10.00
N PRO A 26 18.58 -11.00 9.38
CA PRO A 26 18.71 -12.45 9.42
C PRO A 26 18.75 -13.01 10.86
N GLY A 27 18.21 -14.21 11.05
CA GLY A 27 18.26 -14.96 12.31
C GLY A 27 17.26 -14.51 13.37
N VAL A 28 16.48 -13.45 13.13
CA VAL A 28 15.50 -12.95 14.11
C VAL A 28 14.12 -13.52 13.86
N SER A 29 13.37 -13.82 14.92
CA SER A 29 11.99 -14.26 14.78
C SER A 29 11.11 -13.19 14.15
N VAL A 30 10.11 -13.60 13.36
CA VAL A 30 9.14 -12.69 12.76
C VAL A 30 8.37 -11.93 13.84
N SER A 31 8.03 -12.59 14.95
CA SER A 31 7.40 -11.95 16.11
C SER A 31 8.25 -10.85 16.71
N ARG A 32 9.58 -11.05 16.82
CA ARG A 32 10.49 -10.03 17.33
C ARG A 32 10.61 -8.85 16.38
N MET A 33 10.72 -9.11 15.07
CA MET A 33 10.71 -8.05 14.06
C MET A 33 9.43 -7.20 14.12
N GLN A 34 8.26 -7.84 14.27
CA GLN A 34 6.99 -7.13 14.41
C GLN A 34 6.94 -6.30 15.70
N ALA A 35 7.40 -6.85 16.83
CA ALA A 35 7.47 -6.11 18.09
C ALA A 35 8.41 -4.90 17.99
N ASP A 36 9.60 -5.07 17.40
CA ASP A 36 10.55 -3.98 17.16
C ASP A 36 9.95 -2.91 16.23
N SER A 37 9.23 -3.30 15.17
CA SER A 37 8.51 -2.38 14.27
C SER A 37 7.47 -1.56 15.02
N THR A 38 6.60 -2.21 15.78
CA THR A 38 5.56 -1.53 16.57
C THR A 38 6.17 -0.56 17.58
N GLU A 39 7.25 -0.94 18.26
CA GLU A 39 7.93 -0.05 19.21
C GLU A 39 8.51 1.18 18.51
N CYS A 40 9.15 0.98 17.35
CA CYS A 40 9.66 2.07 16.52
C CYS A 40 8.54 2.96 15.96
N GLU A 41 7.39 2.42 15.59
CA GLU A 41 6.21 3.19 15.15
C GLU A 41 5.63 4.04 16.28
N VAL A 42 5.53 3.48 17.50
CA VAL A 42 5.08 4.22 18.69
C VAL A 42 6.06 5.34 19.03
N GLN A 43 7.37 5.07 18.97
CA GLN A 43 8.38 6.11 19.16
C GLN A 43 8.25 7.20 18.08
N ALA A 44 8.17 6.83 16.81
CA ALA A 44 8.02 7.77 15.72
C ALA A 44 6.75 8.62 15.85
N LEU A 45 5.66 8.06 16.37
CA LEU A 45 4.44 8.80 16.64
C LEU A 45 4.61 9.84 17.76
N ARG A 46 5.48 9.58 18.74
CA ARG A 46 5.83 10.55 19.79
C ARG A 46 6.73 11.66 19.25
N ASP A 47 7.73 11.29 18.44
CA ASP A 47 8.74 12.22 17.90
C ASP A 47 8.20 13.07 16.73
N ALA A 48 7.31 12.49 15.91
CA ALA A 48 6.66 13.13 14.76
C ALA A 48 5.13 12.90 14.81
N PRO A 49 4.43 13.59 15.74
CA PRO A 49 3.01 13.38 15.97
C PRO A 49 2.15 13.72 14.75
N VAL A 50 0.91 13.21 14.74
CA VAL A 50 -0.07 13.54 13.70
C VAL A 50 -0.32 15.04 13.70
N ALA A 51 -0.07 15.67 12.55
CA ALA A 51 -0.24 17.11 12.34
C ALA A 51 -1.18 17.34 11.17
N ASN A 52 -2.48 17.16 11.41
CA ASN A 52 -3.50 17.33 10.38
C ASN A 52 -3.68 18.81 10.03
N GLN A 53 -3.56 19.11 8.73
CA GLN A 53 -3.90 20.40 8.16
C GLN A 53 -5.05 20.23 7.18
N VAL A 54 -6.13 21.00 7.39
CA VAL A 54 -7.20 21.12 6.41
C VAL A 54 -6.75 22.13 5.34
N ARG A 55 -6.80 21.71 4.09
CA ARG A 55 -6.43 22.50 2.91
C ARG A 55 -7.60 22.52 1.94
N GLN A 56 -7.64 23.53 1.08
CA GLN A 56 -8.65 23.64 0.04
C GLN A 56 -7.97 23.53 -1.32
N ARG A 57 -8.56 22.73 -2.23
CA ARG A 57 -8.17 22.78 -3.64
C ARG A 57 -8.61 24.12 -4.25
N PRO A 58 -7.87 24.72 -5.19
CA PRO A 58 -8.32 25.94 -5.84
C PRO A 58 -9.67 25.71 -6.56
N PRO A 59 -10.72 26.50 -6.29
CA PRO A 59 -11.96 26.42 -7.05
C PRO A 59 -11.79 27.10 -8.40
N ILE A 60 -12.52 26.62 -9.40
CA ILE A 60 -12.54 27.17 -10.76
C ILE A 60 -13.95 27.70 -11.02
N TYR A 61 -14.06 28.96 -11.45
CA TYR A 61 -15.34 29.55 -11.85
C TYR A 61 -15.61 29.26 -13.33
N PHE A 62 -16.77 28.66 -13.60
CA PHE A 62 -17.30 28.45 -14.94
C PHE A 62 -18.32 29.54 -15.24
N PRO A 63 -18.04 30.47 -16.18
CA PRO A 63 -18.95 31.55 -16.49
C PRO A 63 -20.24 31.01 -17.13
N GLY A 64 -21.34 31.70 -16.86
CA GLY A 64 -22.63 31.39 -17.46
C GLY A 64 -22.62 31.64 -18.97
N ASN A 65 -23.49 30.94 -19.70
CA ASN A 65 -23.65 31.10 -21.13
C ASN A 65 -25.12 31.25 -21.52
N ARG A 66 -25.36 31.96 -22.62
CA ARG A 66 -26.69 32.02 -23.24
C ARG A 66 -26.86 30.78 -24.10
N VAL A 67 -27.97 30.07 -23.91
CA VAL A 67 -28.34 28.88 -24.68
C VAL A 67 -29.68 29.17 -25.34
N CYS A 68 -29.79 28.85 -26.63
CA CYS A 68 -31.02 29.02 -27.39
C CYS A 68 -31.50 27.66 -27.90
N ASP A 69 -32.81 27.46 -27.95
CA ASP A 69 -33.41 26.33 -28.65
C ASP A 69 -33.46 26.57 -30.18
N GLY A 70 -33.91 25.55 -30.92
CA GLY A 70 -34.07 25.63 -32.38
C GLY A 70 -35.17 26.58 -32.85
N SER A 71 -36.02 27.06 -31.93
CA SER A 71 -37.09 28.03 -32.19
C SER A 71 -36.64 29.47 -31.95
N GLY A 72 -35.39 29.69 -31.53
CA GLY A 72 -34.83 31.01 -31.24
C GLY A 72 -35.15 31.53 -29.84
N ASN A 73 -35.77 30.73 -28.97
CA ASN A 73 -35.95 31.11 -27.57
C ASN A 73 -34.64 30.91 -26.82
N CYS A 74 -34.13 31.97 -26.19
CA CYS A 74 -32.86 31.96 -25.49
C CYS A 74 -33.05 32.15 -23.99
N TRP A 75 -32.27 31.42 -23.19
CA TRP A 75 -32.16 31.61 -21.74
C TRP A 75 -30.69 31.67 -21.33
N VAL A 76 -30.42 32.31 -20.20
CA VAL A 76 -29.08 32.39 -19.62
C VAL A 76 -28.93 31.29 -18.59
N ARG A 77 -27.90 30.45 -18.74
CA ARG A 77 -27.47 29.53 -17.67
C ARG A 77 -26.53 30.31 -16.75
N PRO A 78 -26.80 30.37 -15.44
CA PRO A 78 -25.90 31.05 -14.51
C PRO A 78 -24.54 30.34 -14.45
N GLY A 79 -23.48 31.11 -14.20
CA GLY A 79 -22.17 30.53 -13.92
C GLY A 79 -22.15 29.83 -12.56
N TYR A 80 -21.17 28.96 -12.36
CA TYR A 80 -21.02 28.19 -11.12
C TYR A 80 -19.54 27.97 -10.78
N TRP A 81 -19.26 27.73 -9.50
CA TRP A 81 -17.94 27.30 -9.04
C TRP A 81 -17.88 25.78 -9.05
N ALA A 82 -16.78 25.21 -9.55
CA ALA A 82 -16.47 23.79 -9.44
C ALA A 82 -15.11 23.57 -8.78
N GLY A 83 -14.93 22.40 -8.17
CA GLY A 83 -13.79 22.13 -7.31
C GLY A 83 -13.92 22.84 -5.97
N GLY A 84 -12.80 23.13 -5.31
CA GLY A 84 -12.82 23.78 -4.00
C GLY A 84 -12.91 22.81 -2.83
N GLU A 85 -12.71 21.52 -3.06
CA GLU A 85 -12.85 20.49 -2.04
C GLU A 85 -11.84 20.70 -0.91
N LEU A 86 -12.33 20.55 0.32
CA LEU A 86 -11.47 20.48 1.50
C LEU A 86 -10.86 19.09 1.59
N TYR A 87 -9.57 19.03 1.92
CA TYR A 87 -8.85 17.79 2.16
C TYR A 87 -7.91 17.94 3.34
N THR A 88 -7.73 16.85 4.10
CA THR A 88 -6.85 16.84 5.26
C THR A 88 -5.54 16.14 4.90
N VAL A 89 -4.42 16.75 5.26
CA VAL A 89 -3.08 16.17 5.11
C VAL A 89 -2.41 16.11 6.47
N ASP A 90 -1.88 14.95 6.84
CA ASP A 90 -0.93 14.81 7.94
C ASP A 90 0.46 15.25 7.45
N VAL A 91 0.86 16.47 7.80
CA VAL A 91 2.13 17.04 7.28
C VAL A 91 3.37 16.36 7.84
N ASN A 92 3.23 15.61 8.93
CA ASN A 92 4.33 14.87 9.56
C ASN A 92 4.42 13.42 9.10
N ARG A 93 3.51 12.95 8.25
CA ARG A 93 3.46 11.54 7.82
C ARG A 93 4.79 11.03 7.27
N ASP A 94 5.41 11.78 6.37
CA ASP A 94 6.66 11.37 5.73
C ASP A 94 7.86 11.47 6.69
N LEU A 95 7.85 12.45 7.60
CA LEU A 95 8.86 12.54 8.66
C LEU A 95 8.75 11.34 9.61
N ARG A 96 7.53 10.98 10.02
CA ARG A 96 7.26 9.83 10.89
C ARG A 96 7.75 8.54 10.27
N ALA A 97 7.47 8.30 8.99
CA ALA A 97 7.99 7.14 8.25
C ALA A 97 9.53 7.08 8.30
N ARG A 98 10.22 8.20 8.05
CA ARG A 98 11.69 8.26 8.15
C ARG A 98 12.21 7.99 9.55
N VAL A 99 11.52 8.49 10.59
CA VAL A 99 11.91 8.23 11.99
C VAL A 99 11.74 6.75 12.34
N THR A 100 10.66 6.10 11.88
CA THR A 100 10.48 4.65 11.99
C THR A 100 11.63 3.90 11.31
N ASP A 101 11.97 4.27 10.07
CA ASP A 101 13.07 3.65 9.32
C ASP A 101 14.42 3.81 10.03
N MET A 102 14.69 5.00 10.58
CA MET A 102 15.91 5.26 11.35
C MET A 102 15.97 4.42 12.62
N CYS A 103 14.85 4.26 13.34
CA CYS A 103 14.77 3.42 14.52
C CYS A 103 15.05 1.95 14.17
N MET A 104 14.42 1.43 13.12
CA MET A 104 14.64 0.06 12.64
C MET A 104 16.08 -0.16 12.18
N ALA A 105 16.67 0.81 11.47
CA ALA A 105 18.06 0.76 11.05
C ALA A 105 19.04 0.69 12.22
N ARG A 106 18.82 1.45 13.31
CA ARG A 106 19.63 1.35 14.54
C ARG A 106 19.54 -0.02 15.21
N ARG A 107 18.39 -0.70 15.07
CA ARG A 107 18.19 -2.09 15.52
C ARG A 107 18.80 -3.13 14.57
N GLY A 108 19.44 -2.70 13.48
CA GLY A 108 20.10 -3.57 12.50
C GLY A 108 19.16 -4.15 11.45
N TYR A 109 17.94 -3.62 11.33
CA TYR A 109 17.02 -4.01 10.27
C TYR A 109 17.25 -3.17 9.00
N ARG A 110 16.93 -3.77 7.85
CA ARG A 110 16.94 -3.08 6.55
C ARG A 110 15.58 -3.31 5.86
N PRO A 111 14.97 -2.28 5.26
CA PRO A 111 13.78 -2.50 4.44
C PRO A 111 14.16 -3.29 3.19
N VAL A 112 13.41 -4.34 2.91
CA VAL A 112 13.57 -5.18 1.71
C VAL A 112 12.23 -5.38 1.04
N SER A 113 12.23 -5.53 -0.28
CA SER A 113 11.05 -5.86 -1.07
C SER A 113 11.30 -7.18 -1.81
N LEU A 114 10.57 -8.22 -1.44
CA LEU A 114 10.74 -9.57 -1.97
C LEU A 114 9.69 -9.84 -3.06
N PRO A 115 10.09 -10.27 -4.27
CA PRO A 115 9.16 -10.60 -5.33
C PRO A 115 8.40 -11.90 -5.02
N PRO A 116 7.19 -12.08 -5.58
CA PRO A 116 6.46 -13.35 -5.44
C PRO A 116 7.24 -14.51 -6.07
N CYS A 117 7.15 -15.69 -5.48
CA CYS A 117 7.77 -16.89 -6.05
C CYS A 117 7.08 -17.32 -7.35
N PRO A 118 7.85 -17.80 -8.35
CA PRO A 118 7.28 -18.44 -9.55
C PRO A 118 6.39 -19.64 -9.18
N GLY A 119 5.38 -19.92 -10.00
CA GLY A 119 4.42 -21.01 -9.77
C GLY A 119 5.08 -22.38 -9.54
N ALA A 120 6.15 -22.68 -10.28
CA ALA A 120 6.91 -23.92 -10.12
C ALA A 120 7.56 -24.06 -8.73
N VAL A 121 8.13 -22.96 -8.20
CA VAL A 121 8.71 -22.93 -6.84
C VAL A 121 7.62 -23.10 -5.79
N ARG A 122 6.49 -22.41 -5.96
CA ARG A 122 5.35 -22.52 -5.05
C ARG A 122 4.79 -23.95 -4.98
N ALA A 123 4.72 -24.65 -6.11
CA ALA A 123 4.23 -26.03 -6.18
C ALA A 123 5.21 -27.04 -5.58
N ALA A 124 6.52 -26.78 -5.66
CA ALA A 124 7.56 -27.70 -5.19
C ALA A 124 7.88 -27.58 -3.68
N VAL A 125 7.52 -26.46 -3.04
CA VAL A 125 7.86 -26.19 -1.64
C VAL A 125 6.67 -26.49 -0.72
N PRO A 126 6.86 -27.29 0.35
CA PRO A 126 5.82 -27.52 1.35
C PRO A 126 5.38 -26.22 2.01
N ALA A 127 4.06 -26.04 2.15
CA ALA A 127 3.51 -24.82 2.74
C ALA A 127 3.85 -24.69 4.22
N ARG A 128 4.57 -23.61 4.59
CA ARG A 128 4.95 -23.30 5.97
C ARG A 128 4.99 -21.79 6.17
N GLN A 129 4.74 -21.32 7.40
CA GLN A 129 4.97 -19.92 7.73
C GLN A 129 6.43 -19.67 8.08
N THR A 130 6.96 -18.52 7.65
CA THR A 130 8.28 -18.07 8.14
C THR A 130 8.14 -17.61 9.58
N THR A 131 8.83 -18.28 10.50
CA THR A 131 8.87 -17.91 11.93
C THR A 131 10.18 -17.23 12.31
N VAL A 132 11.25 -17.49 11.55
CA VAL A 132 12.57 -16.89 11.68
C VAL A 132 12.99 -16.35 10.32
N LEU A 133 13.48 -15.11 10.28
CA LEU A 133 13.92 -14.46 9.06
C LEU A 133 15.20 -15.14 8.54
N PRO A 134 15.16 -15.77 7.34
CA PRO A 134 16.32 -16.44 6.79
C PRO A 134 17.31 -15.41 6.23
N GLU A 135 18.54 -15.85 5.98
CA GLU A 135 19.46 -15.12 5.10
C GLU A 135 18.84 -14.94 3.72
N LEU A 136 18.97 -13.73 3.14
CA LEU A 136 18.47 -13.45 1.80
C LEU A 136 19.55 -13.72 0.76
N THR A 137 19.13 -14.21 -0.39
CA THR A 137 19.95 -14.46 -1.58
C THR A 137 19.35 -13.70 -2.77
N PRO A 138 20.09 -13.53 -3.88
CA PRO A 138 19.54 -12.88 -5.07
C PRO A 138 18.31 -13.57 -5.67
N LYS A 139 18.07 -14.85 -5.35
CA LYS A 139 16.92 -15.64 -5.84
C LYS A 139 15.77 -15.69 -4.83
N THR A 140 15.89 -15.00 -3.69
CA THR A 140 14.87 -15.06 -2.63
C THR A 140 13.54 -14.51 -3.13
N CYS A 141 12.48 -15.24 -2.83
CA CYS A 141 11.12 -14.89 -3.20
C CYS A 141 10.16 -15.20 -2.05
N VAL A 142 8.93 -14.71 -2.15
CA VAL A 142 7.88 -14.91 -1.14
C VAL A 142 6.68 -15.68 -1.69
N ILE A 143 6.17 -16.61 -0.91
CA ILE A 143 4.85 -17.23 -1.11
C ILE A 143 3.89 -16.60 -0.09
N ARG A 144 2.76 -16.07 -0.56
CA ARG A 144 1.67 -15.59 0.31
C ARG A 144 0.56 -16.63 0.35
N TYR A 145 -0.03 -16.82 1.53
CA TYR A 145 -1.19 -17.67 1.74
C TYR A 145 -2.43 -16.83 1.99
N ASP A 146 -3.60 -17.38 1.65
CA ASP A 146 -4.87 -16.67 1.74
C ASP A 146 -5.22 -16.28 3.20
N GLY A 147 -4.66 -16.97 4.19
CA GLY A 147 -4.79 -16.64 5.62
C GLY A 147 -3.84 -15.53 6.12
N GLY A 148 -3.19 -14.78 5.23
CA GLY A 148 -2.28 -13.67 5.59
C GLY A 148 -0.86 -14.08 5.99
N GLY A 149 -0.61 -15.39 6.18
CA GLY A 149 0.72 -15.93 6.37
C GLY A 149 1.59 -15.85 5.12
N TRP A 150 2.91 -15.89 5.30
CA TRP A 150 3.86 -15.86 4.21
C TRP A 150 5.09 -16.75 4.47
N GLN A 151 5.71 -17.22 3.40
CA GLN A 151 6.92 -18.03 3.39
C GLN A 151 7.99 -17.36 2.55
N ILE A 152 9.13 -17.02 3.15
CA ILE A 152 10.34 -16.64 2.42
C ILE A 152 11.04 -17.92 1.98
N VAL A 153 11.32 -18.01 0.69
CA VAL A 153 11.97 -19.17 0.07
C VAL A 153 13.26 -18.71 -0.59
N ASN A 154 14.33 -19.48 -0.38
CA ASN A 154 15.56 -19.40 -1.13
C ASN A 154 15.62 -20.60 -2.07
N PRO A 155 15.16 -20.48 -3.33
CA PRO A 155 15.19 -21.60 -4.25
C PRO A 155 16.65 -21.97 -4.53
N ALA A 156 17.02 -23.23 -4.28
CA ALA A 156 18.21 -23.78 -4.91
C ALA A 156 18.01 -23.72 -6.44
N ALA A 157 19.07 -23.51 -7.21
CA ALA A 157 18.94 -23.53 -8.67
C ALA A 157 18.26 -24.86 -9.10
N PRO A 158 17.30 -24.84 -10.04
CA PRO A 158 16.72 -26.08 -10.54
C PRO A 158 17.87 -26.94 -11.08
N LYS A 159 17.96 -28.19 -10.59
CA LYS A 159 18.80 -29.19 -11.25
C LYS A 159 18.11 -29.48 -12.59
N GLY A 160 18.81 -29.17 -13.67
CA GLY A 160 18.37 -29.45 -15.04
C GLY A 160 18.26 -30.94 -15.33
#